data_AF-X1D936-F1
#
_entry.id   AF-X1D936-F1
#
_cell.length_a   1.000
_cell.length_b   1.000
_cell.length_c   1.000
_cell.angle_alpha   90.00
_cell.angle_beta   90.00
_cell.angle_gamma   90.00
#
_symmetry.space_group_name_H-M   'P 1'
#
loop_
_entity.id
_entity.type
_entity.pdbx_description
1 polymer ?
#
loop_
_entity_poly.entity_id
_entity_poly.type
_entity_poly.pdbx_seq_one_letter_code
_entity_poly.pdbx_strand_id
1 'polypeptide(L)'
;FEEEDILNLFEELFTSIVETIKPELRVIKPFPRLAYAEAMECYGTDKPDLRFGLEIRDLSDIVAQSDFSIFRSAIAEGGKVKGICAPGCAAYTRRQLDELNKLVQERGAKGLVTMSLGTSAGSLNNLTAGMVRSVAAKFLTLEQIKQMAERLGAGMGDLLLIIADKPELANAVLGELRCEMGHRLKLAEPNLFAFAFIVGFPLLQWNEETGYWETMHHPFTMPRDEDILLLDTAPGRAHGKHYDMVCNGCEVAGGSIRIYTAE
;
A
#
# COMPACT_ATOMS: atom_id res chain seq x y z
N PHE A 1 -28.80 -7.18 12.08
CA PHE A 1 -27.85 -6.06 12.00
C PHE A 1 -27.16 -6.17 10.66
N GLU A 2 -27.20 -5.10 9.91
CA GLU A 2 -26.40 -4.98 8.69
C GLU A 2 -24.94 -4.68 9.09
N GLU A 3 -24.02 -4.86 8.16
CA GLU A 3 -22.59 -4.56 8.37
C GLU A 3 -22.40 -3.11 8.84
N GLU A 4 -23.10 -2.17 8.22
CA GLU A 4 -22.97 -0.74 8.50
C GLU A 4 -23.44 -0.36 9.92
N ASP A 5 -24.45 -1.04 10.47
CA ASP A 5 -24.90 -0.81 11.85
C ASP A 5 -23.76 -1.08 12.84
N ILE A 6 -23.00 -2.15 12.60
CA ILE A 6 -21.91 -2.57 13.48
C ILE A 6 -20.74 -1.62 13.33
N LEU A 7 -20.36 -1.25 12.11
CA LEU A 7 -19.25 -0.33 11.89
C LEU A 7 -19.49 1.03 12.54
N ASN A 8 -20.71 1.57 12.45
CA ASN A 8 -21.09 2.82 13.12
C ASN A 8 -21.05 2.71 14.64
N LEU A 9 -21.50 1.58 15.21
CA LEU A 9 -21.40 1.33 16.64
C LEU A 9 -19.94 1.30 17.12
N PHE A 10 -19.05 0.64 16.37
CA PHE A 10 -17.61 0.60 16.68
C PHE A 10 -16.97 1.99 16.57
N GLU A 11 -17.33 2.77 15.55
CA GLU A 11 -16.84 4.14 15.38
C GLU A 11 -17.22 5.03 16.57
N GLU A 12 -18.48 4.98 17.00
CA GLU A 12 -18.97 5.74 18.17
C GLU A 12 -18.28 5.28 19.47
N LEU A 13 -18.14 3.97 19.66
CA LEU A 13 -17.47 3.39 20.83
C LEU A 13 -16.01 3.85 20.93
N PHE A 14 -15.22 3.68 19.87
CA PHE A 14 -13.79 4.00 19.89
C PHE A 14 -13.55 5.51 19.96
N THR A 15 -14.39 6.29 19.28
CA THR A 15 -14.44 7.74 19.46
C THR A 15 -14.61 8.12 20.93
N SER A 16 -15.62 7.54 21.58
CA SER A 16 -15.96 7.85 22.98
C SER A 16 -14.83 7.44 23.93
N ILE A 17 -14.19 6.30 23.68
CA ILE A 17 -13.03 5.82 24.45
C ILE A 17 -11.88 6.83 24.36
N VAL A 18 -11.54 7.30 23.16
CA VAL A 18 -10.45 8.27 22.99
C VAL A 18 -10.80 9.59 23.67
N GLU A 19 -12.00 10.13 23.45
CA GLU A 19 -12.43 11.40 24.04
C GLU A 19 -12.48 11.33 25.58
N THR A 20 -12.77 10.17 26.15
CA THR A 20 -12.83 9.98 27.60
C THR A 20 -11.44 9.81 28.23
N ILE A 21 -10.57 8.99 27.63
CA ILE A 21 -9.29 8.61 28.24
C ILE A 21 -8.16 9.56 27.83
N LYS A 22 -8.23 10.10 26.61
CA LYS A 22 -7.19 10.91 25.95
C LYS A 22 -7.79 12.08 25.16
N PRO A 23 -8.51 13.01 25.82
CA PRO A 23 -9.17 14.14 25.15
C PRO A 23 -8.19 15.09 24.44
N GLU A 24 -6.90 15.04 24.77
CA GLU A 24 -5.85 15.82 24.11
C GLU A 24 -5.47 15.29 22.71
N LEU A 25 -5.82 14.05 22.39
CA LEU A 25 -5.49 13.41 21.11
C LEU A 25 -6.57 13.69 20.06
N ARG A 26 -6.15 13.96 18.83
CA ARG A 26 -7.06 14.21 17.72
C ARG A 26 -7.46 12.89 17.08
N VAL A 27 -8.74 12.77 16.71
CA VAL A 27 -9.30 11.64 15.96
C VAL A 27 -9.87 12.17 14.64
N ILE A 28 -9.54 11.51 13.53
CA ILE A 28 -10.17 11.81 12.23
C ILE A 28 -11.54 11.15 12.19
N LYS A 29 -12.58 11.92 11.87
CA LYS A 29 -13.96 11.42 11.72
C LYS A 29 -14.59 11.94 10.41
N PRO A 30 -15.49 11.18 9.77
CA PRO A 30 -15.81 9.79 10.09
C PRO A 30 -14.62 8.86 9.82
N PHE A 31 -14.62 7.65 10.38
CA PHE A 31 -13.54 6.69 10.12
C PHE A 31 -13.62 6.25 8.65
N PRO A 32 -12.56 6.44 7.83
CA PRO A 32 -12.56 6.02 6.44
C PRO A 32 -12.89 4.52 6.31
N ARG A 33 -13.69 4.18 5.29
CA ARG A 33 -13.97 2.79 4.90
C ARG A 33 -13.16 2.51 3.64
N LEU A 34 -12.08 1.75 3.78
CA LEU A 34 -11.19 1.38 2.68
C LEU A 34 -11.53 -0.03 2.21
N ALA A 35 -11.65 -0.24 0.90
CA ALA A 35 -11.75 -1.59 0.37
C ALA A 35 -10.42 -2.33 0.60
N TYR A 36 -10.46 -3.61 0.94
CA TYR A 36 -9.24 -4.43 1.09
C TYR A 36 -8.35 -4.34 -0.15
N ALA A 37 -8.93 -4.42 -1.35
CA ALA A 37 -8.19 -4.30 -2.59
C ALA A 37 -7.49 -2.93 -2.73
N GLU A 38 -8.15 -1.84 -2.31
CA GLU A 38 -7.57 -0.50 -2.29
C GLU A 38 -6.44 -0.39 -1.26
N ALA A 39 -6.64 -0.92 -0.06
CA ALA A 39 -5.62 -0.90 0.99
C ALA A 39 -4.34 -1.64 0.56
N MET A 40 -4.50 -2.82 -0.05
CA MET A 40 -3.40 -3.59 -0.60
C MET A 40 -2.72 -2.90 -1.78
N GLU A 41 -3.50 -2.26 -2.67
CA GLU A 41 -2.97 -1.57 -3.86
C GLU A 41 -2.23 -0.27 -3.52
N CYS A 42 -2.74 0.51 -2.57
CA CYS A 42 -2.20 1.83 -2.22
C CYS A 42 -1.23 1.83 -1.05
N TYR A 43 -1.31 0.86 -0.14
CA TYR A 43 -0.49 0.80 1.07
C TYR A 43 0.29 -0.51 1.25
N GLY A 44 -0.02 -1.55 0.47
CA GLY A 44 0.67 -2.83 0.55
C GLY A 44 0.34 -3.66 1.78
N THR A 45 -0.71 -3.26 2.52
CA THR A 45 -1.16 -3.92 3.75
C THR A 45 -2.64 -3.62 4.00
N ASP A 46 -3.32 -4.57 4.63
CA ASP A 46 -4.67 -4.48 5.20
C ASP A 46 -4.71 -3.77 6.57
N LYS A 47 -3.59 -3.24 7.06
CA LYS A 47 -3.53 -2.40 8.25
C LYS A 47 -2.69 -1.16 8.04
N PRO A 48 -3.10 -0.27 7.11
CA PRO A 48 -2.31 0.90 6.78
C PRO A 48 -2.25 1.91 7.93
N ASP A 49 -1.09 2.51 8.14
CA ASP A 49 -0.97 3.73 8.92
C ASP A 49 -1.33 4.94 8.06
N LEU A 50 -2.49 5.55 8.30
CA LEU A 50 -3.02 6.66 7.52
C LEU A 50 -2.54 8.05 7.99
N ARG A 51 -1.65 8.12 8.99
CA ARG A 51 -1.12 9.40 9.48
C ARG A 51 -0.17 10.09 8.51
N PHE A 52 0.27 9.39 7.46
CA PHE A 52 1.15 9.92 6.42
C PHE A 52 0.79 9.33 5.05
N GLY A 53 1.22 10.00 3.98
CA GLY A 53 0.98 9.57 2.60
C GLY A 53 1.92 8.45 2.16
N LEU A 54 2.76 8.73 1.15
CA LEU A 54 3.67 7.79 0.49
C LEU A 54 2.94 6.59 -0.14
N GLU A 55 1.79 6.85 -0.74
CA GLU A 55 0.99 5.81 -1.41
C GLU A 55 1.76 5.15 -2.54
N ILE A 56 1.56 3.84 -2.66
CA ILE A 56 2.09 3.02 -3.73
C ILE A 56 1.34 3.37 -5.02
N ARG A 57 2.08 3.58 -6.10
CA ARG A 57 1.49 3.81 -7.43
C ARG A 57 2.14 2.92 -8.48
N ASP A 58 1.30 2.46 -9.43
CA ASP A 58 1.74 1.72 -10.61
C ASP A 58 2.36 2.67 -11.64
N LEU A 59 3.56 2.30 -12.10
CA LEU A 59 4.37 3.00 -13.09
C LEU A 59 4.56 2.15 -14.36
N SER A 60 3.96 0.95 -14.40
CA SER A 60 4.18 -0.04 -15.46
C SER A 60 3.89 0.53 -16.84
N ASP A 61 2.85 1.34 -16.98
CA ASP A 61 2.48 2.00 -18.24
C ASP A 61 3.57 2.98 -18.74
N ILE A 62 4.17 3.76 -17.84
CA ILE A 62 5.22 4.73 -18.18
C ILE A 62 6.50 4.00 -18.59
N VAL A 63 6.89 2.97 -17.83
CA VAL A 63 8.18 2.29 -18.01
C VAL A 63 8.14 1.13 -19.01
N ALA A 64 6.95 0.71 -19.46
CA ALA A 64 6.79 -0.31 -20.51
C ALA A 64 7.56 0.07 -21.79
N GLN A 65 7.67 1.37 -22.09
CA GLN A 65 8.38 1.90 -23.25
C GLN A 65 9.86 2.25 -22.96
N SER A 66 10.36 1.94 -21.76
CA SER A 66 11.75 2.22 -21.40
C SER A 66 12.74 1.21 -21.96
N ASP A 67 14.01 1.58 -22.02
CA ASP A 67 15.10 0.66 -22.39
C ASP A 67 15.69 -0.11 -21.19
N PHE A 68 15.10 0.05 -20.01
CA PHE A 68 15.62 -0.58 -18.81
C PHE A 68 15.14 -2.03 -18.71
N SER A 69 16.07 -2.97 -18.91
CA SER A 69 15.76 -4.41 -18.98
C SER A 69 15.03 -4.94 -17.76
N ILE A 70 15.35 -4.46 -16.55
CA ILE A 70 14.71 -4.91 -15.31
C ILE A 70 13.20 -4.63 -15.32
N PHE A 71 12.79 -3.44 -15.76
CA PHE A 71 11.38 -3.08 -15.85
C PHE A 71 10.67 -3.85 -16.96
N ARG A 72 11.28 -3.95 -18.14
CA ARG A 72 10.69 -4.69 -19.27
C ARG A 72 10.52 -6.17 -18.96
N SER A 73 11.52 -6.81 -18.37
CA SER A 73 11.47 -8.22 -17.99
C SER A 73 10.38 -8.48 -16.96
N ALA A 74 10.28 -7.65 -15.91
CA ALA A 74 9.22 -7.79 -14.92
C ALA A 74 7.82 -7.69 -15.54
N ILE A 75 7.59 -6.72 -16.44
CA ILE A 75 6.30 -6.56 -17.13
C ILE A 75 6.02 -7.74 -18.07
N ALA A 76 7.02 -8.20 -18.83
CA ALA A 76 6.87 -9.34 -19.74
C ALA A 76 6.56 -10.65 -19.02
N GLU A 77 7.03 -10.80 -17.78
CA GLU A 77 6.74 -11.94 -16.89
C GLU A 77 5.37 -11.82 -16.17
N GLY A 78 4.56 -10.81 -16.50
CA GLY A 78 3.26 -10.56 -15.87
C GLY A 78 3.34 -9.83 -14.52
N GLY A 79 4.50 -9.32 -14.15
CA GLY A 79 4.72 -8.50 -12.96
C GLY A 79 4.29 -7.05 -13.14
N LYS A 80 4.63 -6.24 -12.13
CA LYS A 80 4.31 -4.81 -12.03
C LYS A 80 5.54 -4.02 -11.63
N VAL A 81 5.64 -2.79 -12.14
CA VAL A 81 6.59 -1.79 -11.68
C VAL A 81 5.86 -0.74 -10.87
N LYS A 82 6.09 -0.73 -9.56
CA LYS A 82 5.43 0.16 -8.61
C LYS A 82 6.46 0.93 -7.79
N GLY A 83 6.06 2.06 -7.23
CA GLY A 83 6.95 2.82 -6.38
C GLY A 83 6.24 3.69 -5.35
N ILE A 84 7.06 4.30 -4.50
CA ILE A 84 6.69 5.33 -3.54
C ILE A 84 7.68 6.51 -3.66
N CYS A 85 7.24 7.69 -3.23
CA CYS A 85 8.13 8.84 -3.03
C CYS A 85 8.67 8.85 -1.59
N ALA A 86 9.96 9.09 -1.40
CA ALA A 86 10.58 9.39 -0.12
C ALA A 86 10.98 10.87 -0.08
N PRO A 87 10.23 11.73 0.62
CA PRO A 87 10.40 13.18 0.56
C PRO A 87 11.71 13.63 1.21
N GLY A 88 12.40 14.58 0.58
CA GLY A 88 13.67 15.15 1.06
C GLY A 88 14.87 14.19 1.00
N CYS A 89 14.72 13.01 0.41
CA CYS A 89 15.76 11.98 0.40
C CYS A 89 16.69 12.01 -0.84
N ALA A 90 16.61 13.03 -1.72
CA ALA A 90 17.47 13.11 -2.91
C ALA A 90 18.97 13.10 -2.59
N ALA A 91 19.36 13.54 -1.39
CA ALA A 91 20.74 13.60 -0.92
C ALA A 91 21.22 12.31 -0.20
N TYR A 92 20.41 11.24 -0.17
CA TYR A 92 20.78 9.99 0.48
C TYR A 92 22.14 9.47 -0.02
N THR A 93 22.98 9.06 0.93
CA THR A 93 24.30 8.50 0.66
C THR A 93 24.18 7.10 0.09
N ARG A 94 25.24 6.62 -0.57
CA ARG A 94 25.28 5.25 -1.11
C ARG A 94 24.98 4.19 -0.04
N ARG A 95 25.53 4.38 1.16
CA ARG A 95 25.27 3.50 2.31
C ARG A 95 23.79 3.44 2.67
N GLN A 96 23.11 4.60 2.76
CA GLN A 96 21.68 4.63 3.07
C GLN A 96 20.84 3.95 1.97
N LEU A 97 21.21 4.14 0.69
CA LEU A 97 20.53 3.45 -0.42
C LEU A 97 20.77 1.93 -0.36
N ASP A 98 21.98 1.49 -0.02
CA ASP A 98 22.29 0.06 0.13
C ASP A 98 21.55 -0.56 1.34
N GLU A 99 21.34 0.18 2.42
CA GLU A 99 20.51 -0.24 3.57
C GLU A 99 19.04 -0.46 3.14
N LEU A 100 18.45 0.46 2.37
CA LEU A 100 17.10 0.29 1.83
C LEU A 100 17.03 -0.89 0.84
N ASN A 101 18.06 -1.08 0.02
CA ASN A 101 18.11 -2.21 -0.90
C ASN A 101 18.18 -3.56 -0.16
N LYS A 102 18.93 -3.63 0.96
CA LYS A 102 18.96 -4.84 1.80
C LYS A 102 17.60 -5.14 2.42
N LEU A 103 16.91 -4.11 2.94
CA LEU A 103 15.58 -4.27 3.53
C LEU A 103 14.60 -4.92 2.56
N VAL A 104 14.57 -4.48 1.29
CA VAL A 104 13.65 -5.09 0.31
C VAL A 104 14.09 -6.50 -0.11
N GLN A 105 15.40 -6.78 -0.11
CA GLN A 105 15.94 -8.11 -0.44
C GLN A 105 15.66 -9.13 0.66
N GLU A 106 15.71 -8.72 1.93
CA GLU A 106 15.32 -9.55 3.08
C GLU A 106 13.82 -9.94 3.03
N ARG A 107 13.01 -9.15 2.31
CA ARG A 107 11.59 -9.43 2.04
C ARG A 107 11.35 -10.18 0.72
N GLY A 108 12.41 -10.61 0.03
CA GLY A 108 12.33 -11.46 -1.16
C GLY A 108 12.35 -10.72 -2.50
N ALA A 109 12.35 -9.38 -2.52
CA ALA A 109 12.48 -8.63 -3.77
C ALA A 109 13.89 -8.79 -4.38
N LYS A 110 13.98 -8.80 -5.71
CA LYS A 110 15.27 -8.89 -6.41
C LYS A 110 16.19 -7.69 -6.12
N GLY A 111 15.62 -6.51 -5.92
CA GLY A 111 16.34 -5.29 -5.56
C GLY A 111 15.50 -4.03 -5.68
N LEU A 112 16.06 -2.92 -5.23
CA LEU A 112 15.44 -1.60 -5.20
C LEU A 112 16.05 -0.68 -6.26
N VAL A 113 15.22 -0.16 -7.16
CA VAL A 113 15.62 0.91 -8.05
C VAL A 113 15.37 2.24 -7.34
N THR A 114 16.41 3.05 -7.20
CA THR A 114 16.34 4.37 -6.56
C THR A 114 16.58 5.47 -7.59
N MET A 115 15.84 6.57 -7.49
CA MET A 115 15.99 7.70 -8.40
C MET A 115 15.87 9.03 -7.65
N SER A 116 17.00 9.71 -7.49
CA SER A 116 17.07 11.04 -6.88
C SER A 116 16.72 12.11 -7.91
N LEU A 117 15.80 13.01 -7.58
CA LEU A 117 15.31 14.09 -8.47
C LEU A 117 16.10 15.40 -8.29
N GLY A 118 17.39 15.30 -7.95
CA GLY A 118 18.26 16.44 -7.71
C GLY A 118 18.01 17.14 -6.38
N THR A 119 19.00 17.89 -5.90
CA THR A 119 18.95 18.58 -4.59
C THR A 119 18.73 20.08 -4.70
N SER A 120 18.65 20.61 -5.93
CA SER A 120 18.47 22.04 -6.19
C SER A 120 17.01 22.43 -5.98
N ALA A 121 16.78 23.62 -5.42
CA ALA A 121 15.44 24.18 -5.31
C ALA A 121 14.84 24.45 -6.71
N GLY A 122 13.55 24.20 -6.87
CA GLY A 122 12.83 24.44 -8.13
C GLY A 122 11.63 23.52 -8.30
N SER A 123 11.04 23.58 -9.49
CA SER A 123 9.96 22.68 -9.91
C SER A 123 10.53 21.53 -10.73
N LEU A 124 9.76 20.43 -10.89
CA LEU A 124 10.08 19.35 -11.83
C LEU A 124 10.32 19.86 -13.26
N ASN A 125 9.76 21.02 -13.63
CA ASN A 125 10.05 21.66 -14.91
C ASN A 125 11.53 22.04 -15.09
N ASN A 126 12.25 22.31 -14.01
CA ASN A 126 13.68 22.61 -14.00
C ASN A 126 14.56 21.35 -13.93
N LEU A 127 13.96 20.16 -13.80
CA LEU A 127 14.70 18.90 -13.76
C LEU A 127 15.42 18.69 -15.09
N THR A 128 16.71 18.38 -15.01
CA THR A 128 17.54 18.00 -16.16
C THR A 128 18.10 16.61 -15.95
N ALA A 129 18.45 15.92 -17.04
CA ALA A 129 19.00 14.55 -16.95
C ALA A 129 20.26 14.47 -16.07
N GLY A 130 21.09 15.53 -16.03
CA GLY A 130 22.28 15.58 -15.17
C GLY A 130 22.00 15.74 -13.67
N MET A 131 20.78 16.16 -13.30
CA MET A 131 20.35 16.26 -11.90
C MET A 131 19.85 14.93 -11.36
N VAL A 132 19.37 14.04 -12.25
CA VAL A 132 18.82 12.74 -11.86
C VAL A 132 19.95 11.77 -11.56
N ARG A 133 19.95 11.17 -10.37
CA ARG A 133 20.89 10.11 -10.00
C ARG A 133 20.16 8.79 -9.86
N SER A 134 20.35 7.91 -10.84
CA SER A 134 19.81 6.54 -10.83
C SER A 134 20.57 5.66 -11.81
N VAL A 135 20.61 4.35 -11.54
CA VAL A 135 21.06 3.35 -12.52
C VAL A 135 20.13 3.25 -13.73
N ALA A 136 18.84 3.59 -13.55
CA ALA A 136 17.82 3.57 -14.61
C ALA A 136 17.80 4.86 -15.45
N ALA A 137 18.41 5.96 -14.98
CA ALA A 137 18.28 7.28 -15.59
C ALA A 137 18.72 7.33 -17.07
N LYS A 138 19.74 6.57 -17.45
CA LYS A 138 20.24 6.52 -18.84
C LYS A 138 19.34 5.74 -19.81
N PHE A 139 18.35 5.02 -19.29
CA PHE A 139 17.43 4.18 -20.05
C PHE A 139 16.00 4.73 -20.07
N LEU A 140 15.81 5.89 -19.43
CA LEU A 140 14.53 6.59 -19.33
C LEU A 140 14.71 7.97 -19.95
N THR A 141 13.67 8.41 -20.65
CA THR A 141 13.59 9.80 -21.10
C THR A 141 13.31 10.71 -19.90
N LEU A 142 13.71 11.98 -20.01
CA LEU A 142 13.41 12.98 -18.97
C LEU A 142 11.90 13.13 -18.76
N GLU A 143 11.11 12.98 -19.82
CA GLU A 143 9.64 13.03 -19.76
C GLU A 143 9.07 11.86 -18.94
N GLN A 144 9.54 10.63 -19.18
CA GLN A 144 9.13 9.48 -18.36
C GLN A 144 9.48 9.68 -16.88
N ILE A 145 10.65 10.23 -16.58
CA ILE A 145 11.06 10.52 -15.19
C ILE A 145 10.12 11.54 -14.54
N LYS A 146 9.74 12.60 -15.26
CA LYS A 146 8.78 13.59 -14.77
C LYS A 146 7.40 12.97 -14.53
N GLN A 147 6.90 12.17 -15.46
CA GLN A 147 5.62 11.47 -15.31
C GLN A 147 5.62 10.52 -14.12
N MET A 148 6.72 9.80 -13.88
CA MET A 148 6.88 8.94 -12.70
C MET A 148 6.88 9.78 -11.42
N ALA A 149 7.62 10.89 -11.39
CA ALA A 149 7.66 11.80 -10.25
C ALA A 149 6.29 12.39 -9.93
N GLU A 150 5.58 12.91 -10.94
CA GLU A 150 4.22 13.45 -10.80
C GLU A 150 3.25 12.39 -10.28
N ARG A 151 3.31 11.17 -10.82
CA ARG A 151 2.43 10.07 -10.38
C ARG A 151 2.67 9.69 -8.93
N LEU A 152 3.91 9.77 -8.46
CA LEU A 152 4.28 9.51 -7.07
C LEU A 152 4.15 10.74 -6.16
N GLY A 153 3.69 11.88 -6.68
CA GLY A 153 3.60 13.14 -5.93
C GLY A 153 4.96 13.69 -5.49
N ALA A 154 6.03 13.34 -6.20
CA ALA A 154 7.40 13.73 -5.88
C ALA A 154 7.77 15.08 -6.50
N GLY A 155 8.62 15.83 -5.81
CA GLY A 155 9.23 17.07 -6.28
C GLY A 155 10.75 17.01 -6.39
N MET A 156 11.34 18.15 -6.72
CA MET A 156 12.79 18.34 -6.56
C MET A 156 13.18 18.14 -5.10
N GLY A 157 14.29 17.44 -4.84
CA GLY A 157 14.74 17.11 -3.49
C GLY A 157 14.27 15.74 -2.98
N ASP A 158 13.42 15.05 -3.73
CA ASP A 158 12.87 13.75 -3.33
C ASP A 158 13.59 12.55 -3.97
N LEU A 159 13.32 11.37 -3.43
CA LEU A 159 13.84 10.09 -3.90
C LEU A 159 12.69 9.17 -4.27
N LEU A 160 12.64 8.70 -5.51
CA LEU A 160 11.72 7.64 -5.90
C LEU A 160 12.32 6.28 -5.52
N LEU A 161 11.51 5.43 -4.91
CA LEU A 161 11.83 4.07 -4.50
C LEU A 161 10.93 3.12 -5.28
N ILE A 162 11.50 2.31 -6.17
CA ILE A 162 10.76 1.57 -7.20
C ILE A 162 11.11 0.07 -7.13
N ILE A 163 10.09 -0.77 -7.11
CA ILE A 163 10.16 -2.22 -7.16
C ILE A 163 9.53 -2.72 -8.45
N ALA A 164 10.16 -3.73 -9.06
CA ALA A 164 9.69 -4.41 -10.25
C ALA A 164 9.63 -5.91 -9.97
N ASP A 165 8.45 -6.42 -9.65
CA ASP A 165 8.24 -7.82 -9.23
C ASP A 165 6.78 -8.25 -9.45
N LYS A 166 6.41 -9.46 -9.01
CA LYS A 166 5.01 -9.89 -8.98
C LYS A 166 4.15 -8.92 -8.17
N PRO A 167 2.88 -8.68 -8.54
CA PRO A 167 2.04 -7.66 -7.90
C PRO A 167 1.98 -7.77 -6.37
N GLU A 168 1.80 -8.98 -5.84
CA GLU A 168 1.66 -9.26 -4.42
C GLU A 168 2.95 -8.94 -3.66
N LEU A 169 4.09 -9.40 -4.20
CA LEU A 169 5.40 -9.15 -3.61
C LEU A 169 5.79 -7.67 -3.70
N ALA A 170 5.52 -7.02 -4.84
CA ALA A 170 5.78 -5.59 -5.02
C ALA A 170 5.00 -4.74 -4.01
N ASN A 171 3.71 -5.03 -3.83
CA ASN A 171 2.87 -4.35 -2.84
C ASN A 171 3.37 -4.58 -1.41
N ALA A 172 3.61 -5.84 -1.01
CA ALA A 172 4.08 -6.17 0.34
C ALA A 172 5.42 -5.48 0.68
N VAL A 173 6.38 -5.53 -0.25
CA VAL A 173 7.70 -4.92 -0.07
C VAL A 173 7.63 -3.40 0.00
N LEU A 174 6.83 -2.77 -0.87
CA LEU A 174 6.65 -1.32 -0.85
C LEU A 174 5.86 -0.84 0.36
N GLY A 175 4.92 -1.64 0.88
CA GLY A 175 4.21 -1.36 2.11
C GLY A 175 5.14 -1.32 3.33
N GLU A 176 6.05 -2.29 3.43
CA GLU A 176 7.09 -2.29 4.47
C GLU A 176 8.04 -1.10 4.30
N LEU A 177 8.51 -0.84 3.08
CA LEU A 177 9.40 0.28 2.78
C LEU A 177 8.74 1.63 3.10
N ARG A 178 7.44 1.74 2.84
CA ARG A 178 6.61 2.90 3.21
C ARG A 178 6.59 3.10 4.72
N CYS A 179 6.35 2.05 5.51
CA CYS A 179 6.38 2.11 6.97
C CYS A 179 7.76 2.52 7.50
N GLU A 180 8.82 1.92 6.97
CA GLU A 180 10.20 2.26 7.34
C GLU A 180 10.52 3.73 7.02
N MET A 181 10.13 4.23 5.85
CA MET A 181 10.35 5.62 5.47
C MET A 181 9.51 6.57 6.32
N GLY A 182 8.26 6.21 6.65
CA GLY A 182 7.43 6.94 7.60
C GLY A 182 8.09 7.09 8.96
N HIS A 183 8.75 6.03 9.45
CA HIS A 183 9.52 6.05 10.70
C HIS A 183 10.78 6.92 10.61
N ARG A 184 11.65 6.68 9.61
CA ARG A 184 12.92 7.42 9.43
C ARG A 184 12.70 8.92 9.27
N LEU A 185 11.65 9.29 8.53
CA LEU A 185 11.32 10.68 8.23
C LEU A 185 10.36 11.30 9.26
N LYS A 186 9.91 10.53 10.26
CA LYS A 186 8.99 10.97 11.33
C LYS A 186 7.72 11.64 10.78
N LEU A 187 7.13 11.03 9.76
CA LEU A 187 5.97 11.61 9.06
C LEU A 187 4.67 11.44 9.82
N ALA A 188 4.58 10.42 10.68
CA ALA A 188 3.39 10.16 11.48
C ALA A 188 3.21 11.23 12.57
N GLU A 189 2.08 11.95 12.56
CA GLU A 189 1.72 12.91 13.61
C GLU A 189 1.53 12.17 14.95
N PRO A 190 2.31 12.48 16.00
CA PRO A 190 2.28 11.70 17.26
C PRO A 190 0.96 11.80 18.03
N ASN A 191 0.24 12.92 17.91
CA ASN A 191 -0.98 13.21 18.67
C ASN A 191 -2.27 12.93 17.87
N LEU A 192 -2.16 12.12 16.83
CA LEU A 192 -3.25 11.78 15.92
C LEU A 192 -3.53 10.28 16.00
N PHE A 193 -4.79 9.93 16.23
CA PHE A 193 -5.33 8.62 15.92
C PHE A 193 -6.03 8.66 14.57
N ALA A 194 -5.44 7.95 13.61
CA ALA A 194 -6.03 7.70 12.30
C ALA A 194 -6.60 6.28 12.32
N PHE A 195 -7.90 6.19 12.64
CA PHE A 195 -8.67 4.96 12.49
C PHE A 195 -9.12 4.79 11.04
N ALA A 196 -9.31 3.55 10.61
CA ALA A 196 -10.05 3.20 9.42
C ALA A 196 -10.68 1.82 9.57
N PHE A 197 -11.70 1.54 8.77
CA PHE A 197 -12.18 0.19 8.56
C PHE A 197 -11.69 -0.31 7.22
N ILE A 198 -11.13 -1.52 7.19
CA ILE A 198 -10.90 -2.26 5.96
C ILE A 198 -12.09 -3.18 5.76
N VAL A 199 -12.70 -3.16 4.58
CA VAL A 199 -13.92 -3.90 4.26
C VAL A 199 -13.79 -4.58 2.90
N GLY A 200 -14.68 -5.54 2.61
CA GLY A 200 -14.70 -6.20 1.30
C GLY A 200 -13.47 -7.09 1.07
N PHE A 201 -13.06 -7.82 2.12
CA PHE A 201 -12.04 -8.85 2.01
C PHE A 201 -12.50 -9.98 1.09
N PRO A 202 -11.59 -10.64 0.36
CA PRO A 202 -11.88 -11.94 -0.25
C PRO A 202 -12.40 -12.90 0.82
N LEU A 203 -13.41 -13.69 0.49
CA LEU A 203 -13.93 -14.70 1.41
C LEU A 203 -12.95 -15.87 1.56
N LEU A 204 -12.34 -16.24 0.44
CA LEU A 204 -11.49 -17.42 0.30
C LEU A 204 -10.17 -17.04 -0.37
N GLN A 205 -9.09 -17.71 0.02
CA GLN A 205 -7.79 -17.65 -0.61
C GLN A 205 -7.37 -19.04 -1.05
N TRP A 206 -6.82 -19.13 -2.26
CA TRP A 206 -6.25 -20.38 -2.73
C TRP A 206 -4.90 -20.62 -2.07
N ASN A 207 -4.75 -21.74 -1.39
CA ASN A 207 -3.48 -22.16 -0.84
C ASN A 207 -2.78 -23.11 -1.83
N GLU A 208 -1.69 -22.65 -2.45
CA GLU A 208 -0.93 -23.43 -3.44
C GLU A 208 -0.25 -24.66 -2.82
N GLU A 209 0.08 -24.63 -1.53
CA GLU A 209 0.75 -25.75 -0.84
C GLU A 209 -0.22 -26.88 -0.52
N THR A 210 -1.41 -26.54 -0.02
CA THR A 210 -2.44 -27.53 0.34
C THR A 210 -3.30 -27.94 -0.85
N GLY A 211 -3.42 -27.07 -1.86
CA GLY A 211 -4.28 -27.27 -3.03
C GLY A 211 -5.77 -27.11 -2.71
N TYR A 212 -6.11 -26.38 -1.64
CA TYR A 212 -7.48 -26.11 -1.22
C TYR A 212 -7.73 -24.62 -1.05
N TRP A 213 -9.01 -24.23 -1.10
CA TRP A 213 -9.46 -22.92 -0.67
C TRP A 213 -9.49 -22.86 0.85
N GLU A 214 -8.86 -21.83 1.41
CA GLU A 214 -8.85 -21.52 2.83
C GLU A 214 -9.61 -20.23 3.09
N THR A 215 -10.23 -20.13 4.26
CA THR A 215 -10.98 -18.92 4.64
C THR A 215 -10.01 -17.82 5.03
N MET A 216 -10.18 -16.62 4.49
CA MET A 216 -9.34 -15.47 4.84
C MET A 216 -9.47 -15.06 6.31
N HIS A 217 -10.61 -15.35 6.94
CA HIS A 217 -10.86 -15.00 8.34
C HIS A 217 -11.48 -16.17 9.12
N HIS A 218 -12.81 -16.27 9.15
CA HIS A 218 -13.51 -17.33 9.87
C HIS A 218 -14.43 -18.12 8.92
N PRO A 219 -14.54 -19.45 9.04
CA PRO A 219 -15.42 -20.28 8.21
C PRO A 219 -16.91 -19.96 8.22
N PHE A 220 -17.36 -19.05 9.09
CA PHE A 220 -18.77 -18.67 9.24
C PHE A 220 -19.00 -17.21 8.83
N THR A 221 -18.04 -16.59 8.15
CA THR A 221 -18.21 -15.27 7.55
C THR A 221 -19.21 -15.36 6.41
N MET A 222 -20.22 -14.49 6.44
CA MET A 222 -21.23 -14.41 5.39
C MET A 222 -20.61 -13.83 4.11
N PRO A 223 -20.85 -14.44 2.93
CA PRO A 223 -20.49 -13.82 1.67
C PRO A 223 -21.27 -12.51 1.45
N ARG A 224 -20.78 -11.67 0.55
CA ARG A 224 -21.58 -10.58 -0.02
C ARG A 224 -22.74 -11.17 -0.82
N ASP A 225 -23.91 -10.53 -0.75
CA ASP A 225 -25.14 -11.10 -1.33
C ASP A 225 -25.02 -11.19 -2.86
N GLU A 226 -24.36 -10.21 -3.47
CA GLU A 226 -24.03 -10.17 -4.89
C GLU A 226 -23.03 -11.25 -5.35
N ASP A 227 -22.25 -11.80 -4.42
CA ASP A 227 -21.15 -12.74 -4.71
C ASP A 227 -21.52 -14.20 -4.42
N ILE A 228 -22.72 -14.49 -3.90
CA ILE A 228 -23.14 -15.86 -3.53
C ILE A 228 -23.00 -16.82 -4.71
N LEU A 229 -23.42 -16.41 -5.91
CA LEU A 229 -23.32 -17.24 -7.12
C LEU A 229 -21.86 -17.51 -7.57
N LEU A 230 -20.89 -16.73 -7.07
CA LEU A 230 -19.47 -16.96 -7.36
C LEU A 230 -18.90 -18.12 -6.56
N LEU A 231 -19.54 -18.56 -5.47
CA LEU A 231 -19.01 -19.66 -4.65
C LEU A 231 -18.91 -20.98 -5.44
N ASP A 232 -19.88 -21.25 -6.31
CA ASP A 232 -19.90 -22.46 -7.16
C ASP A 232 -19.03 -22.35 -8.42
N THR A 233 -18.74 -21.13 -8.88
CA THR A 233 -18.16 -20.88 -10.21
C THR A 233 -16.76 -20.29 -10.18
N ALA A 234 -16.51 -19.35 -9.28
CA ALA A 234 -15.24 -18.63 -9.13
C ALA A 234 -15.04 -18.17 -7.67
N PRO A 235 -14.87 -19.09 -6.71
CA PRO A 235 -14.87 -18.79 -5.27
C PRO A 235 -13.83 -17.75 -4.84
N GLY A 236 -12.67 -17.68 -5.52
CA GLY A 236 -11.65 -16.67 -5.25
C GLY A 236 -12.03 -15.23 -5.61
N ARG A 237 -13.18 -15.01 -6.26
CA ARG A 237 -13.74 -13.70 -6.55
C ARG A 237 -14.85 -13.29 -5.57
N ALA A 238 -15.28 -14.19 -4.71
CA ALA A 238 -16.31 -13.90 -3.72
C ALA A 238 -15.71 -13.11 -2.55
N HIS A 239 -16.40 -12.07 -2.11
CA HIS A 239 -16.02 -11.28 -0.96
C HIS A 239 -16.86 -11.63 0.26
N GLY A 240 -16.28 -11.50 1.44
CA GLY A 240 -16.97 -11.64 2.72
C GLY A 240 -17.49 -10.31 3.25
N LYS A 241 -18.55 -10.37 4.05
CA LYS A 241 -19.00 -9.29 4.96
C LYS A 241 -18.13 -9.30 6.23
N HIS A 242 -16.82 -9.18 5.99
CA HIS A 242 -15.77 -9.10 7.00
C HIS A 242 -15.17 -7.71 6.97
N TYR A 243 -14.87 -7.22 8.16
CA TYR A 243 -14.27 -5.92 8.38
C TYR A 243 -13.21 -6.01 9.47
N ASP A 244 -12.14 -5.25 9.28
CA ASP A 244 -11.14 -4.97 10.29
C ASP A 244 -11.14 -3.49 10.59
N MET A 245 -10.93 -3.14 11.86
CA MET A 245 -10.69 -1.78 12.29
C MET A 245 -9.22 -1.65 12.64
N VAL A 246 -8.59 -0.68 11.99
CA VAL A 246 -7.16 -0.42 12.09
C VAL A 246 -6.96 0.97 12.67
N CYS A 247 -5.90 1.13 13.46
CA CYS A 247 -5.50 2.39 14.04
C CYS A 247 -3.99 2.52 13.96
N ASN A 248 -3.49 3.55 13.27
CA ASN A 248 -2.07 3.89 13.22
C ASN A 248 -1.15 2.71 12.80
N GLY A 249 -1.62 1.87 11.88
CA GLY A 249 -0.86 0.71 11.39
C GLY A 249 -1.04 -0.58 12.19
N CYS A 250 -1.95 -0.61 13.17
CA CYS A 250 -2.26 -1.79 13.96
C CYS A 250 -3.74 -2.17 13.78
N GLU A 251 -4.01 -3.46 13.60
CA GLU A 251 -5.36 -4.00 13.76
C GLU A 251 -5.75 -3.91 15.24
N VAL A 252 -6.90 -3.30 15.54
CA VAL A 252 -7.37 -3.08 16.92
C VAL A 252 -8.71 -3.75 17.21
N ALA A 253 -9.47 -4.07 16.17
CA ALA A 253 -10.65 -4.92 16.25
C ALA A 253 -10.91 -5.55 14.88
N GLY A 254 -11.63 -6.67 14.86
CA GLY A 254 -12.03 -7.35 13.63
C GLY A 254 -13.33 -8.12 13.85
N GLY A 255 -14.07 -8.34 12.77
CA GLY A 255 -15.36 -9.00 12.85
C GLY A 255 -15.93 -9.37 11.49
N SER A 256 -17.01 -10.15 11.52
CA SER A 256 -17.78 -10.44 10.33
C SER A 256 -19.24 -10.68 10.65
N ILE A 257 -20.09 -10.40 9.68
CA ILE A 257 -21.47 -10.88 9.72
C ILE A 257 -21.44 -12.39 9.58
N ARG A 258 -22.19 -13.08 10.44
CA ARG A 258 -22.18 -14.54 10.50
C ARG A 258 -23.26 -15.13 9.62
N ILE A 259 -22.92 -16.23 8.96
CA ILE A 259 -23.88 -17.10 8.28
C ILE A 259 -24.89 -17.58 9.33
N TYR A 260 -26.18 -17.45 9.01
CA TYR A 260 -27.29 -17.86 9.87
C TYR A 260 -28.22 -18.87 9.20
N THR A 261 -27.96 -19.23 7.94
CA THR A 261 -28.60 -20.35 7.24
C THR A 261 -27.64 -21.54 7.21
N ALA A 262 -28.16 -22.75 7.42
CA ALA A 262 -27.33 -23.95 7.37
C ALA A 262 -27.03 -24.40 5.93
N GLU A 263 -27.94 -24.09 5.01
CA GLU A 263 -27.73 -24.12 3.55
C GLU A 263 -26.81 -22.97 3.14
#